data_AF-A0A955V0S4-F1
#
_entry.id   AF-A0A955V0S4-F1
#
_cell.length_a   1.000
_cell.length_b   1.000
_cell.length_c   1.000
_cell.angle_alpha   90.00
_cell.angle_beta   90.00
_cell.angle_gamma   90.00
#
_symmetry.space_group_name_H-M   'P 1'
#
loop_
_entity.id
_entity.type
_entity.pdbx_description
1 polymer ?
#
loop_
_entity_poly.entity_id
_entity_poly.type
_entity_poly.pdbx_seq_one_letter_code
_entity_poly.pdbx_strand_id
1 'polypeptide(L)'
;MHGGSTASGTPDDSDGSDARARRAAALALALVVVGAACLLAGWLDAPLHRPQDEGQLLVLPELVRGGAVLHRDVFATYPPGVFWLLAAVYELVGPSLAAERATGLVLRLAIVAATFALARRSGVWVATAASAA
;
A
#
# COMPACT_ATOMS: atom_id res chain seq x y z
N MET A 1 17.54 38.87 55.53
CA MET A 1 18.31 37.78 54.90
C MET A 1 17.29 36.78 54.36
N HIS A 2 17.10 36.74 53.04
CA HIS A 2 17.38 35.58 52.17
C HIS A 2 16.71 34.29 52.68
N GLY A 3 15.76 33.64 52.01
CA GLY A 3 15.39 33.64 50.60
C GLY A 3 15.10 32.20 50.15
N GLY A 4 14.04 31.99 49.37
CA GLY A 4 13.83 30.85 48.44
C GLY A 4 13.48 29.50 49.09
N SER A 5 12.21 29.07 49.10
CA SER A 5 11.44 28.52 47.97
C SER A 5 11.75 27.03 47.73
N THR A 6 10.71 26.25 47.97
CA THR A 6 10.58 24.80 48.03
C THR A 6 10.84 24.12 46.69
N ALA A 7 11.83 23.24 46.63
CA ALA A 7 11.90 22.21 45.61
C ALA A 7 10.90 21.09 45.97
N SER A 8 9.71 21.10 45.38
CA SER A 8 8.84 19.92 45.33
C SER A 8 8.93 19.32 43.92
N GLY A 9 9.80 18.35 43.74
CA GLY A 9 9.79 17.47 42.58
C GLY A 9 8.58 16.56 42.66
N THR A 10 7.54 16.85 41.89
CA THR A 10 6.50 15.87 41.58
C THR A 10 7.09 14.84 40.62
N PRO A 11 6.85 13.53 40.82
CA PRO A 11 7.25 12.50 39.86
C PRO A 11 6.66 12.81 38.49
N ASP A 12 7.47 12.61 37.45
CA ASP A 12 7.15 12.79 36.05
C ASP A 12 6.13 11.74 35.58
N ASP A 13 4.85 11.96 35.87
CA ASP A 13 3.74 11.09 35.47
C ASP A 13 3.45 11.15 33.95
N SER A 14 4.06 12.11 33.22
CA SER A 14 3.87 12.31 31.77
C SER A 14 4.45 11.20 30.91
N ASP A 15 5.58 10.62 31.32
CA ASP A 15 6.28 9.59 30.55
C ASP A 15 5.44 8.30 30.43
N GLY A 16 4.70 7.96 31.49
CA GLY A 16 3.80 6.80 31.53
C GLY A 16 2.54 6.97 30.67
N SER A 17 1.97 8.18 30.60
CA SER A 17 0.80 8.46 29.76
C SER A 17 1.15 8.47 28.27
N ASP A 18 2.31 9.01 27.91
CA ASP A 18 2.78 9.07 26.52
C ASP A 18 3.11 7.68 25.97
N ALA A 19 3.75 6.83 26.77
CA ALA A 19 4.02 5.44 26.38
C ALA A 19 2.73 4.63 26.18
N ARG A 20 1.74 4.82 27.05
CA ARG A 20 0.43 4.15 26.95
C ARG A 20 -0.38 4.67 25.75
N ALA A 21 -0.36 5.97 25.49
CA ALA A 21 -1.00 6.58 24.33
C ALA A 21 -0.37 6.11 23.01
N ARG A 22 0.98 6.05 22.93
CA ARG A 22 1.70 5.53 21.76
C ARG A 22 1.40 4.04 21.51
N ARG A 23 1.32 3.22 22.56
CA ARG A 23 0.92 1.80 22.44
C ARG A 23 -0.53 1.64 21.98
N ALA A 24 -1.45 2.44 22.53
CA ALA A 24 -2.85 2.42 22.10
C ALA A 24 -2.98 2.85 20.63
N ALA A 25 -2.26 3.89 20.20
CA ALA A 25 -2.22 4.34 18.81
C ALA A 25 -1.61 3.28 17.88
N ALA A 26 -0.53 2.62 18.29
CA ALA A 26 0.09 1.54 17.51
C ALA A 26 -0.85 0.32 17.37
N LEU A 27 -1.56 -0.06 18.44
CA LEU A 27 -2.54 -1.14 18.41
C LEU A 27 -3.77 -0.77 17.56
N ALA A 28 -4.26 0.46 17.65
CA ALA A 28 -5.34 0.94 16.80
C ALA A 28 -4.93 0.95 15.31
N LEU A 29 -3.72 1.42 15.01
CA LEU A 29 -3.18 1.37 13.65
C LEU A 29 -3.03 -0.07 13.16
N ALA A 30 -2.50 -0.98 13.98
CA ALA A 30 -2.37 -2.38 13.63
C ALA A 30 -3.75 -3.02 13.36
N LEU A 31 -4.76 -2.73 14.18
CA LEU A 31 -6.13 -3.21 13.98
C LEU A 31 -6.76 -2.66 12.71
N VAL A 32 -6.52 -1.39 12.36
CA VAL A 32 -6.98 -0.79 11.11
C VAL A 32 -6.28 -1.46 9.92
N VAL A 33 -4.97 -1.69 10.00
CA VAL A 33 -4.19 -2.36 8.95
C VAL A 33 -4.66 -3.81 8.76
N VAL A 34 -4.86 -4.55 9.85
CA VAL A 34 -5.34 -5.94 9.82
C VAL A 34 -6.79 -6.00 9.33
N GLY A 35 -7.67 -5.12 9.81
CA GLY A 35 -9.05 -5.02 9.36
C GLY A 35 -9.15 -4.68 7.88
N ALA A 36 -8.33 -3.73 7.40
CA ALA A 36 -8.21 -3.42 5.99
C ALA A 36 -7.66 -4.62 5.20
N ALA A 37 -6.65 -5.32 5.71
CA ALA A 37 -6.09 -6.52 5.07
C ALA A 37 -7.11 -7.66 4.98
N CYS A 38 -7.92 -7.89 6.01
CA CYS A 38 -8.98 -8.91 6.00
C CYS A 38 -10.13 -8.54 5.05
N LEU A 39 -10.54 -7.27 5.01
CA LEU A 39 -11.53 -6.78 4.04
C LEU A 39 -10.98 -6.86 2.61
N LEU A 40 -9.69 -6.57 2.42
CA LEU A 40 -9.02 -6.71 1.13
C LEU A 40 -8.86 -8.18 0.73
N ALA A 41 -8.61 -9.11 1.65
CA ALA A 41 -8.43 -10.51 1.31
C ALA A 41 -9.67 -11.11 0.63
N GLY A 42 -10.88 -10.79 1.11
CA GLY A 42 -12.12 -11.16 0.42
C GLY A 42 -12.32 -10.45 -0.92
N TRP A 43 -11.78 -9.23 -1.06
CA TRP A 43 -11.76 -8.48 -2.31
C TRP A 43 -10.75 -9.05 -3.33
N LEU A 44 -9.72 -9.81 -2.91
CA LEU A 44 -8.72 -10.38 -3.81
C LEU A 44 -9.25 -11.51 -4.70
N ASP A 45 -10.31 -12.22 -4.26
CA ASP A 45 -10.90 -13.33 -5.02
C ASP A 45 -12.32 -13.05 -5.54
N ALA A 46 -12.92 -11.92 -5.19
CA ALA A 46 -14.27 -11.56 -5.64
C ALA A 46 -14.32 -11.27 -7.15
N PRO A 47 -15.37 -11.63 -7.90
CA PRO A 47 -15.50 -11.23 -9.31
C PRO A 47 -15.87 -9.74 -9.40
N LEU A 48 -14.88 -8.88 -9.70
CA LEU A 48 -15.03 -7.42 -9.57
C LEU A 48 -15.02 -6.69 -10.92
N HIS A 49 -14.33 -7.21 -11.93
CA HIS A 49 -14.27 -6.60 -13.25
C HIS A 49 -14.93 -7.48 -14.32
N ARG A 50 -14.98 -6.95 -15.55
CA ARG A 50 -15.32 -7.75 -16.71
C ARG A 50 -14.29 -8.89 -16.79
N PRO A 51 -14.73 -10.17 -16.85
CA PRO A 51 -13.83 -11.33 -16.88
C PRO A 51 -12.78 -11.26 -18.01
N GLN A 52 -13.11 -10.54 -19.08
CA GLN A 52 -12.22 -10.29 -20.20
C GLN A 52 -10.96 -9.48 -19.80
N ASP A 53 -11.11 -8.43 -18.98
CA ASP A 53 -10.04 -7.50 -18.65
C ASP A 53 -9.09 -8.17 -17.63
N GLU A 54 -9.66 -8.84 -16.62
CA GLU A 54 -8.90 -9.67 -15.67
C GLU A 54 -8.23 -10.85 -16.37
N GLY A 55 -8.90 -11.48 -17.32
CA GLY A 55 -8.32 -12.56 -18.12
C GLY A 55 -7.06 -12.14 -18.87
N GLN A 56 -7.02 -10.91 -19.39
CA GLN A 56 -5.81 -10.39 -20.04
C GLN A 56 -4.64 -10.23 -19.05
N LEU A 57 -4.91 -9.84 -17.80
CA LEU A 57 -3.90 -9.67 -16.75
C LEU A 57 -3.40 -11.01 -16.16
N LEU A 58 -4.05 -12.11 -16.48
CA LEU A 58 -3.58 -13.46 -16.15
C LEU A 58 -2.89 -14.12 -17.34
N VAL A 59 -3.53 -14.10 -18.52
CA VAL A 59 -3.07 -14.85 -19.69
C VAL A 59 -1.86 -14.21 -20.36
N LEU A 60 -1.85 -12.89 -20.58
CA LEU A 60 -0.72 -12.25 -21.28
C LEU A 60 0.60 -12.39 -20.51
N PRO A 61 0.64 -12.18 -19.18
CA PRO A 61 1.85 -12.42 -18.41
C PRO A 61 2.31 -13.87 -18.47
N GLU A 62 1.39 -14.83 -18.43
CA GLU A 62 1.74 -16.26 -18.53
C GLU A 62 2.34 -16.61 -19.90
N LEU A 63 1.82 -16.02 -20.98
CA LEU A 63 2.43 -16.14 -22.31
C LEU A 63 3.83 -15.53 -22.36
N VAL A 64 4.04 -14.38 -21.71
CA VAL A 64 5.37 -13.75 -21.59
C VAL A 64 6.34 -14.65 -20.83
N ARG A 65 5.91 -15.29 -19.74
CA ARG A 65 6.71 -16.29 -19.01
C ARG A 65 7.04 -17.50 -19.88
N GLY A 66 6.12 -17.88 -20.76
CA GLY A 66 6.34 -18.87 -21.83
C GLY A 66 7.26 -18.40 -22.97
N GLY A 67 7.79 -17.18 -22.91
CA GLY A 67 8.73 -16.63 -23.90
C GLY A 67 8.09 -15.81 -25.02
N ALA A 68 6.78 -15.55 -24.97
CA ALA A 68 6.11 -14.72 -25.96
C ALA A 68 6.50 -13.24 -25.80
N VAL A 69 6.72 -12.55 -26.92
CA VAL A 69 6.99 -11.12 -26.95
C VAL A 69 5.71 -10.36 -27.29
N LEU A 70 5.25 -9.51 -26.37
CA LEU A 70 4.06 -8.67 -26.55
C LEU A 70 4.20 -7.76 -27.77
N HIS A 71 3.08 -7.55 -28.47
CA HIS A 71 2.96 -6.81 -29.73
C HIS A 71 3.70 -7.41 -30.93
N ARG A 72 4.51 -8.47 -30.75
CA ARG A 72 5.13 -9.24 -31.84
C ARG A 72 4.43 -10.58 -32.03
N ASP A 73 4.35 -11.36 -30.95
CA ASP A 73 3.83 -12.73 -30.96
C ASP A 73 2.37 -12.78 -30.47
N VAL A 74 1.99 -11.82 -29.60
CA VAL A 74 0.65 -11.74 -28.99
C VAL A 74 0.17 -10.30 -29.05
N PHE A 75 -1.10 -10.12 -29.42
CA PHE A 75 -1.74 -8.81 -29.38
C PHE A 75 -2.04 -8.39 -27.93
N ALA A 76 -1.55 -7.21 -27.55
CA ALA A 76 -1.84 -6.57 -26.28
C ALA A 76 -2.41 -5.18 -26.52
N THR A 77 -3.57 -4.90 -25.93
CA THR A 77 -4.24 -3.59 -26.06
C THR A 77 -3.50 -2.49 -25.31
N TYR A 78 -2.86 -2.85 -24.21
CA TYR A 78 -2.17 -1.92 -23.31
C TYR A 78 -0.66 -1.97 -23.49
N PRO A 79 0.06 -0.91 -23.04
CA PRO A 79 1.51 -0.93 -22.99
C PRO A 79 2.06 -2.16 -22.24
N PRO A 80 3.22 -2.69 -22.65
CA PRO A 80 3.69 -3.99 -22.19
C PRO A 80 4.13 -4.01 -20.72
N GLY A 81 4.43 -2.84 -20.13
CA GLY A 81 5.06 -2.74 -18.81
C GLY A 81 4.28 -3.40 -17.68
N VAL A 82 2.94 -3.30 -17.69
CA VAL A 82 2.10 -3.95 -16.67
C VAL A 82 2.19 -5.47 -16.74
N PHE A 83 2.23 -6.02 -17.95
CA PHE A 83 2.30 -7.46 -18.17
C PHE A 83 3.68 -8.03 -17.83
N TRP A 84 4.75 -7.28 -18.09
CA TRP A 84 6.10 -7.66 -17.67
C TRP A 84 6.26 -7.67 -16.15
N LEU A 85 5.69 -6.67 -15.47
CA LEU A 85 5.69 -6.63 -14.01
C LEU A 85 4.93 -7.83 -13.43
N LEU A 86 3.72 -8.11 -13.95
CA LEU A 86 2.94 -9.26 -13.51
C LEU A 86 3.63 -10.58 -13.82
N ALA A 87 4.30 -10.71 -14.98
CA ALA A 87 5.07 -11.90 -15.32
C ALA A 87 6.16 -12.15 -14.27
N ALA A 88 6.89 -11.10 -13.87
CA ALA A 88 7.90 -11.19 -12.81
C ALA A 88 7.30 -11.57 -11.44
N VAL A 89 6.11 -11.05 -11.10
CA VAL A 89 5.41 -11.44 -9.86
C VAL A 89 4.96 -12.90 -9.91
N TYR A 90 4.40 -13.35 -11.04
CA TYR A 90 3.93 -14.72 -11.22
C TYR A 90 5.08 -15.73 -11.25
N GLU A 91 6.30 -15.33 -11.61
CA GLU A 91 7.48 -16.19 -11.39
C GLU A 91 7.73 -16.50 -9.91
N LEU A 92 7.37 -15.59 -9.00
CA LEU A 92 7.63 -15.74 -7.57
C LEU A 92 6.52 -16.49 -6.84
N VAL A 93 5.25 -16.20 -7.17
CA VAL A 93 4.09 -16.69 -6.40
C VAL A 93 3.06 -17.45 -7.24
N GLY A 94 3.29 -17.57 -8.55
CA GLY A 94 2.33 -18.14 -9.50
C GLY A 94 1.21 -17.19 -9.92
N PRO A 95 0.51 -17.49 -11.03
CA PRO A 95 -0.60 -16.68 -11.53
C PRO A 95 -1.85 -16.87 -10.66
N SER A 96 -2.38 -15.78 -10.12
CA SER A 96 -3.66 -15.76 -9.39
C SER A 96 -4.27 -14.36 -9.37
N LEU A 97 -5.60 -14.29 -9.22
CA LEU A 97 -6.31 -13.01 -9.04
C LEU A 97 -5.79 -12.24 -7.83
N ALA A 98 -5.49 -12.96 -6.74
CA ALA A 98 -4.92 -12.37 -5.54
C ALA A 98 -3.54 -11.73 -5.81
N ALA A 99 -2.66 -12.38 -6.57
CA ALA A 99 -1.35 -11.84 -6.92
C ALA A 99 -1.45 -10.58 -7.81
N GLU A 100 -2.33 -10.61 -8.82
CA GLU A 100 -2.61 -9.45 -9.68
C GLU A 100 -3.05 -8.24 -8.85
N ARG A 101 -4.06 -8.46 -8.01
CA ARG A 101 -4.71 -7.41 -7.23
C ARG A 101 -3.81 -6.88 -6.11
N ALA A 102 -3.04 -7.74 -5.47
CA ALA A 102 -2.01 -7.31 -4.52
C ALA A 102 -0.96 -6.43 -5.21
N THR A 103 -0.52 -6.79 -6.42
CA THR A 103 0.41 -5.98 -7.22
C THR A 103 -0.18 -4.62 -7.54
N GLY A 104 -1.43 -4.57 -8.00
CA GLY A 104 -2.14 -3.32 -8.27
C GLY A 104 -2.30 -2.43 -7.02
N LEU A 105 -2.57 -3.03 -5.85
CA LEU A 105 -2.63 -2.31 -4.58
C LEU A 105 -1.28 -1.70 -4.20
N VAL A 106 -0.21 -2.48 -4.28
CA VAL A 106 1.16 -2.02 -3.96
C VAL A 106 1.55 -0.83 -4.83
N LEU A 107 1.27 -0.89 -6.14
CA LEU A 107 1.52 0.23 -7.05
C LEU A 107 0.73 1.49 -6.68
N ARG A 108 -0.56 1.36 -6.35
CA ARG A 108 -1.39 2.49 -5.91
C ARG A 108 -0.85 3.11 -4.62
N LEU A 109 -0.48 2.29 -3.64
CA LEU A 109 0.14 2.78 -2.40
C LEU A 109 1.48 3.46 -2.65
N ALA A 110 2.30 2.93 -3.56
CA ALA A 110 3.56 3.56 -3.96
C ALA A 110 3.32 4.93 -4.63
N ILE A 111 2.31 5.04 -5.49
CA ILE A 111 1.92 6.32 -6.11
C ILE A 111 1.47 7.31 -5.03
N VAL A 112 0.55 6.91 -4.13
CA VAL A 112 0.08 7.75 -3.02
C VAL A 112 1.24 8.21 -2.13
N ALA A 113 2.18 7.32 -1.82
CA ALA A 113 3.37 7.65 -1.04
C ALA A 113 4.30 8.61 -1.80
N ALA A 114 4.49 8.41 -3.10
CA ALA A 114 5.30 9.26 -3.94
C ALA A 114 4.70 10.66 -4.10
N THR A 115 3.39 10.77 -4.36
CA THR A 115 2.69 12.06 -4.46
C THR A 115 2.72 12.80 -3.13
N PHE A 116 2.46 12.10 -2.02
CA PHE A 116 2.61 12.67 -0.69
C PHE A 116 4.04 13.16 -0.44
N ALA A 117 5.06 12.35 -0.72
CA ALA A 117 6.46 12.73 -0.55
C ALA A 117 6.84 13.96 -1.39
N LEU A 118 6.37 14.03 -2.64
CA LEU A 118 6.59 15.17 -3.52
C LEU A 118 5.81 16.42 -3.09
N ALA A 119 4.65 16.28 -2.46
CA ALA A 119 3.81 17.41 -2.04
C ALA A 119 4.16 17.92 -0.64
N ARG A 120 4.78 17.09 0.22
CA ARG A 120 5.28 17.49 1.54
C ARG A 120 6.23 18.69 1.49
N ARG A 121 6.98 18.87 0.39
CA ARG A 121 7.88 20.02 0.20
C ARG A 121 7.15 21.37 0.09
N SER A 122 5.84 21.36 -0.17
CA SER A 122 5.01 22.55 -0.40
C SER A 122 4.01 22.82 0.73
N GLY A 123 4.01 22.01 1.80
CA GLY A 123 3.12 22.12 2.96
C GLY A 123 2.20 20.90 3.15
N VAL A 124 1.96 20.50 4.41
CA VAL A 124 1.29 19.23 4.76
C VAL A 124 -0.15 19.13 4.26
N TRP A 125 -0.86 20.26 4.16
CA TRP A 125 -2.25 20.33 3.68
C TRP A 125 -2.38 20.08 2.17
N VAL A 126 -1.41 20.57 1.39
CA VAL A 126 -1.32 20.28 -0.05
C VAL A 126 -0.98 18.80 -0.26
N ALA A 127 -0.15 18.23 0.62
CA ALA A 127 0.23 16.82 0.55
C ALA A 127 -0.93 15.86 0.83
N THR A 128 -1.75 16.14 1.83
CA THR A 128 -2.94 15.31 2.14
C THR A 128 -4.01 15.42 1.06
N ALA A 129 -4.22 16.62 0.49
CA ALA A 129 -5.19 16.80 -0.60
C ALA A 129 -4.75 16.09 -1.89
N ALA A 130 -3.46 16.16 -2.23
CA ALA A 130 -2.91 15.53 -3.43
C ALA A 130 -2.84 13.99 -3.34
N SER A 131 -2.77 13.42 -2.14
CA SER A 131 -2.77 11.96 -1.93
C SER A 131 -4.16 11.35 -1.80
N ALA A 132 -5.20 12.18 -1.70
CA ALA A 132 -6.59 11.77 -1.54
C ALA A 132 -7.38 11.75 -2.87
N ALA A 133 -6.80 12.28 -3.95
CA ALA A 133 -7.34 12.28 -5.31
C ALA A 133 -6.79 11.10 -6.11
#